data_AF-A0A1C2HJ24-F1
#
_entry.id   AF-A0A1C2HJ24-F1
#
_cell.length_a   1.000
_cell.length_b   1.000
_cell.length_c   1.000
_cell.angle_alpha   90.00
_cell.angle_beta   90.00
_cell.angle_gamma   90.00
#
_symmetry.space_group_name_H-M   'P 1'
#
loop_
_entity.id
_entity.type
_entity.pdbx_description
1 polymer ?
#
loop_
_entity_poly.entity_id
_entity_poly.type
_entity_poly.pdbx_seq_one_letter_code
_entity_poly.pdbx_strand_id
1 'polypeptide(L)'
;MRAAIPDSSSLAMPRLVMPLGAVEAEPAFSVLSRNAFANAFLSTAEFCTATGLRKAAVCAGDPQHLHALAALTGSRASDLIAHSPCKLSEKHTDLQGLRFLTRSIRKHDLAICPTCWLESVEKGGGSPDALAMQWRWLPRFITSCSLHGAALVELPYADYTTCYDQVLRAKLEPGWIASLEAKVTARAPTDFEMAAMKQFTEGVSAAPNVPGTQLDILERWCLGLGALITKGTLRPDSCTSDHKREFLDVGFSVTRDGKGKIFDEVDRALGKHKIRLSKSWVHGWSLQAVAATERAEFRSIMLDLVKNQGHYGLHHRPRYSCPETQLSAHIKKIAVRTKRSERWVRKVLKVDGFLPLDPDKTSEQVRTHLYACGRHVRAIADSWGVERSAEYLGISTDRLKRLVAERKIRTIKTNYCKTLRFRKADLDGFADAIMPTLD
;
A
#
# COMPACT_ATOMS: atom_id res chain seq x y z
N MET A 1 32.96 -15.96 -18.14
CA MET A 1 32.69 -17.35 -18.56
C MET A 1 31.31 -17.73 -18.06
N ARG A 2 30.32 -17.82 -18.96
CA ARG A 2 28.99 -18.34 -18.64
C ARG A 2 29.08 -19.86 -18.64
N ALA A 3 28.89 -20.50 -17.50
CA ALA A 3 28.77 -21.95 -17.43
C ALA A 3 27.52 -22.38 -18.22
N ALA A 4 27.71 -23.29 -19.16
CA ALA A 4 26.63 -23.91 -19.91
C ALA A 4 25.73 -24.71 -18.95
N ILE A 5 24.43 -24.48 -19.06
CA ILE A 5 23.40 -25.28 -18.40
C ILE A 5 23.40 -26.64 -19.11
N PRO A 6 23.58 -27.77 -18.39
CA PRO A 6 23.59 -29.08 -19.02
C PRO A 6 22.20 -29.40 -19.60
N ASP A 7 22.24 -30.02 -20.78
CA ASP A 7 21.12 -30.42 -21.60
C ASP A 7 20.19 -31.38 -20.82
N SER A 8 18.93 -30.96 -20.60
CA SER A 8 17.95 -31.65 -19.77
C SER A 8 17.26 -32.79 -20.52
N SER A 9 18.04 -33.74 -21.03
CA SER A 9 17.53 -34.97 -21.65
C SER A 9 17.33 -36.08 -20.60
N SER A 10 16.06 -36.42 -20.38
CA SER A 10 15.52 -37.68 -19.85
C SER A 10 15.99 -38.22 -18.48
N LEU A 11 15.96 -37.41 -17.42
CA LEU A 11 15.67 -37.99 -16.10
C LEU A 11 14.19 -38.38 -16.10
N ALA A 12 13.91 -39.69 -16.12
CA ALA A 12 12.55 -40.22 -16.02
C ALA A 12 11.91 -39.63 -14.76
N MET A 13 10.85 -38.83 -14.94
CA MET A 13 10.15 -38.25 -13.80
C MET A 13 9.60 -39.38 -12.91
N PRO A 14 9.81 -39.32 -11.59
CA PRO A 14 9.30 -40.35 -10.69
C PRO A 14 7.77 -40.40 -10.80
N ARG A 15 7.21 -41.60 -10.94
CA ARG A 15 5.76 -41.81 -10.91
C ARG A 15 5.27 -41.76 -9.46
N LEU A 16 4.23 -40.96 -9.21
CA LEU A 16 3.56 -40.94 -7.92
C LEU A 16 2.78 -42.25 -7.70
N VAL A 17 2.73 -42.72 -6.46
CA VAL A 17 1.95 -43.91 -6.08
C VAL A 17 0.46 -43.59 -6.13
N MET A 18 0.07 -42.42 -5.63
CA MET A 18 -1.30 -41.91 -5.66
C MET A 18 -1.32 -40.50 -6.25
N PRO A 19 -1.38 -40.35 -7.58
CA PRO A 19 -1.50 -39.05 -8.22
C PRO A 19 -2.92 -38.49 -8.02
N LEU A 20 -3.01 -37.31 -7.42
CA LEU A 20 -4.27 -36.59 -7.26
C LEU A 20 -4.32 -35.43 -8.24
N GLY A 21 -5.18 -35.56 -9.26
CA GLY A 21 -5.45 -34.49 -10.21
C GLY A 21 -6.10 -33.27 -9.54
N ALA A 22 -5.89 -32.10 -10.14
CA ALA A 22 -6.53 -30.86 -9.70
C ALA A 22 -8.07 -30.99 -9.76
N VAL A 23 -8.74 -30.53 -8.71
CA VAL A 23 -10.19 -30.34 -8.74
C VAL A 23 -10.56 -28.99 -9.35
N GLU A 24 -11.85 -28.75 -9.57
CA GLU A 24 -12.33 -27.48 -10.13
C GLU A 24 -11.80 -26.29 -9.33
N ALA A 25 -11.26 -25.29 -10.05
CA ALA A 25 -10.76 -24.03 -9.51
C ALA A 25 -9.66 -24.17 -8.43
N GLU A 26 -8.95 -25.31 -8.42
CA GLU A 26 -7.84 -25.56 -7.50
C GLU A 26 -6.52 -24.93 -7.98
N PRO A 27 -5.83 -24.14 -7.14
CA PRO A 27 -4.50 -23.62 -7.45
C PRO A 27 -3.41 -24.70 -7.27
N ALA A 28 -2.30 -24.55 -7.99
CA ALA A 28 -1.23 -25.55 -8.02
C ALA A 28 -0.58 -25.84 -6.65
N PHE A 29 -0.47 -24.84 -5.78
CA PHE A 29 0.07 -25.07 -4.44
C PHE A 29 -0.85 -25.98 -3.60
N SER A 30 -2.16 -25.97 -3.88
CA SER A 30 -3.13 -26.85 -3.22
C SER A 30 -3.01 -28.28 -3.72
N VAL A 31 -2.88 -28.44 -5.04
CA VAL A 31 -2.59 -29.74 -5.68
C VAL A 31 -1.31 -30.32 -5.10
N LEU A 32 -0.27 -29.50 -4.96
CA LEU A 32 1.01 -29.88 -4.36
C LEU A 32 0.83 -30.35 -2.91
N SER A 33 0.09 -29.62 -2.06
CA SER A 33 -0.15 -29.99 -0.65
C SER A 33 -0.92 -31.31 -0.51
N ARG A 34 -1.96 -31.52 -1.31
CA ARG A 34 -2.73 -32.77 -1.31
C ARG A 34 -1.90 -33.97 -1.78
N ASN A 35 -1.13 -33.80 -2.86
CA ASN A 35 -0.26 -34.88 -3.38
C ASN A 35 0.89 -35.22 -2.42
N ALA A 36 1.46 -34.22 -1.74
CA ALA A 36 2.45 -34.46 -0.69
C ALA A 36 1.87 -35.36 0.41
N PHE A 37 0.68 -35.02 0.91
CA PHE A 37 0.01 -35.80 1.95
C PHE A 37 -0.36 -37.21 1.46
N ALA A 38 -1.00 -37.33 0.29
CA ALA A 38 -1.44 -38.61 -0.26
C ALA A 38 -0.27 -39.58 -0.51
N ASN A 39 0.91 -39.07 -0.88
CA ASN A 39 2.10 -39.89 -1.09
C ASN A 39 2.99 -39.99 0.17
N ALA A 40 2.41 -39.75 1.35
CA ALA A 40 3.04 -39.92 2.67
C ALA A 40 4.30 -39.07 2.92
N PHE A 41 4.44 -37.93 2.24
CA PHE A 41 5.50 -36.97 2.54
C PHE A 41 5.12 -36.11 3.75
N LEU A 42 6.10 -35.70 4.56
CA LEU A 42 5.88 -34.87 5.75
C LEU A 42 5.54 -33.42 5.39
N SER A 43 5.96 -32.97 4.20
CA SER A 43 5.69 -31.62 3.72
C SER A 43 5.76 -31.52 2.20
N THR A 44 5.18 -30.45 1.67
CA THR A 44 5.37 -30.02 0.28
C THR A 44 6.83 -29.77 -0.10
N ALA A 45 7.71 -29.40 0.84
CA ALA A 45 9.13 -29.20 0.55
C ALA A 45 9.85 -30.53 0.28
N GLU A 46 9.54 -31.54 1.09
CA GLU A 46 10.06 -32.90 0.92
C GLU A 46 9.57 -33.52 -0.40
N PHE A 47 8.27 -33.42 -0.67
CA PHE A 47 7.69 -33.86 -1.94
C PHE A 47 8.37 -33.19 -3.14
N CYS A 48 8.56 -31.86 -3.10
CA CYS A 48 9.25 -31.15 -4.18
C CYS A 48 10.68 -31.64 -4.38
N THR A 49 11.40 -31.89 -3.28
CA THR A 49 12.78 -32.39 -3.33
C THR A 49 12.84 -33.78 -3.98
N ALA A 50 11.93 -34.68 -3.62
CA ALA A 50 11.86 -36.02 -4.17
C ALA A 50 11.42 -36.05 -5.65
N THR A 51 10.61 -35.09 -6.08
CA THR A 51 10.05 -35.04 -7.44
C THR A 51 10.80 -34.12 -8.40
N GLY A 52 11.85 -33.44 -7.95
CA GLY A 52 12.61 -32.48 -8.75
C GLY A 52 11.87 -31.15 -9.00
N LEU A 53 10.76 -30.89 -8.31
CA LEU A 53 10.06 -29.62 -8.36
C LEU A 53 10.72 -28.58 -7.45
N ARG A 54 10.56 -27.30 -7.78
CA ARG A 54 10.95 -26.20 -6.90
C ARG A 54 9.71 -25.61 -6.26
N LYS A 55 9.51 -25.84 -4.96
CA LYS A 55 8.34 -25.34 -4.20
C LYS A 55 8.07 -23.85 -4.43
N ALA A 56 9.11 -23.02 -4.33
CA ALA A 56 9.00 -21.59 -4.54
C ALA A 56 8.55 -21.22 -5.96
N ALA A 57 8.98 -21.99 -6.97
CA ALA A 57 8.59 -21.77 -8.36
C ALA A 57 7.12 -22.17 -8.61
N VAL A 58 6.68 -23.31 -8.06
CA VAL A 58 5.26 -23.71 -8.09
C VAL A 58 4.38 -22.67 -7.41
N CYS A 59 4.75 -22.21 -6.20
CA CYS A 59 3.99 -21.20 -5.46
C CYS A 59 4.03 -19.80 -6.12
N ALA A 60 5.02 -19.55 -6.97
CA ALA A 60 5.12 -18.32 -7.76
C ALA A 60 4.44 -18.41 -9.13
N GLY A 61 3.85 -19.56 -9.47
CA GLY A 61 3.16 -19.78 -10.74
C GLY A 61 4.10 -19.93 -11.94
N ASP A 62 5.32 -20.43 -11.75
CA ASP A 62 6.28 -20.64 -12.84
C ASP A 62 5.76 -21.69 -13.84
N PRO A 63 5.56 -21.34 -15.13
CA PRO A 63 4.91 -22.23 -16.09
C PRO A 63 5.62 -23.58 -16.24
N GLN A 64 6.95 -23.62 -16.25
CA GLN A 64 7.71 -24.85 -16.41
C GLN A 64 7.45 -25.81 -15.24
N HIS A 65 7.47 -25.30 -14.01
CA HIS A 65 7.17 -26.10 -12.82
C HIS A 65 5.69 -26.48 -12.72
N LEU A 66 4.77 -25.65 -13.23
CA LEU A 66 3.35 -25.99 -13.31
C LEU A 66 3.08 -27.10 -14.33
N HIS A 67 3.77 -27.09 -15.48
CA HIS A 67 3.73 -28.19 -16.45
C HIS A 67 4.27 -29.49 -15.85
N ALA A 68 5.40 -29.42 -15.14
CA ALA A 68 5.98 -30.58 -14.47
C ALA A 68 5.06 -31.14 -13.37
N LEU A 69 4.45 -30.27 -12.56
CA LEU A 69 3.47 -30.70 -11.55
C LEU A 69 2.25 -31.34 -12.22
N ALA A 70 1.72 -30.75 -13.28
CA ALA A 70 0.60 -31.30 -14.03
C ALA A 70 0.89 -32.71 -14.57
N ALA A 71 2.07 -32.93 -15.13
CA ALA A 71 2.51 -34.24 -15.60
C ALA A 71 2.61 -35.27 -14.46
N LEU A 72 3.10 -34.87 -13.28
CA LEU A 72 3.22 -35.74 -12.10
C LEU A 72 1.86 -36.15 -11.52
N THR A 73 0.89 -35.23 -11.49
CA THR A 73 -0.38 -35.43 -10.78
C THR A 73 -1.53 -35.80 -11.70
N GLY A 74 -1.32 -35.86 -13.02
CA GLY A 74 -2.37 -36.08 -14.00
C GLY A 74 -3.31 -34.88 -14.18
N SER A 75 -2.89 -33.68 -13.76
CA SER A 75 -3.67 -32.46 -13.92
C SER A 75 -3.51 -31.87 -15.33
N ARG A 76 -4.44 -31.00 -15.73
CA ARG A 76 -4.25 -30.17 -16.93
C ARG A 76 -3.39 -28.95 -16.59
N ALA A 77 -2.28 -28.78 -17.28
CA ALA A 77 -1.36 -27.65 -17.03
C ALA A 77 -2.03 -26.29 -17.24
N SER A 78 -2.93 -26.17 -18.22
CA SER A 78 -3.72 -24.96 -18.47
C SER A 78 -4.52 -24.53 -17.24
N ASP A 79 -5.11 -25.49 -16.53
CA ASP A 79 -5.95 -25.23 -15.35
C ASP A 79 -5.06 -24.77 -14.18
N LEU A 80 -3.90 -25.42 -13.99
CA LEU A 80 -2.94 -25.01 -12.97
C LEU A 80 -2.42 -23.59 -13.22
N ILE A 81 -2.09 -23.26 -14.48
CA ILE A 81 -1.62 -21.93 -14.86
C ILE A 81 -2.72 -20.89 -14.63
N ALA A 82 -3.95 -21.18 -15.03
CA ALA A 82 -5.06 -20.24 -14.86
C ALA A 82 -5.38 -19.99 -13.38
N HIS A 83 -5.51 -21.05 -12.58
CA HIS A 83 -5.98 -20.96 -11.19
C HIS A 83 -4.91 -20.57 -10.18
N SER A 84 -3.62 -20.59 -10.55
CA SER A 84 -2.53 -20.28 -9.63
C SER A 84 -2.15 -18.81 -9.67
N PRO A 85 -1.84 -18.19 -8.51
CA PRO A 85 -1.20 -16.89 -8.50
C PRO A 85 0.16 -16.91 -9.21
N CYS A 86 0.36 -16.04 -10.18
CA CYS A 86 1.63 -15.89 -10.91
C CYS A 86 2.35 -14.60 -10.49
N LYS A 87 3.58 -14.71 -9.99
CA LYS A 87 4.35 -13.55 -9.55
C LYS A 87 4.89 -12.77 -10.76
N LEU A 88 4.36 -11.56 -10.97
CA LEU A 88 4.83 -10.66 -12.04
C LEU A 88 6.03 -9.80 -11.59
N SER A 89 6.07 -9.42 -10.31
CA SER A 89 7.14 -8.64 -9.69
C SER A 89 7.08 -8.80 -8.16
N GLU A 90 7.96 -8.15 -7.40
CA GLU A 90 7.81 -8.09 -5.93
C GLU A 90 6.52 -7.41 -5.47
N LYS A 91 5.97 -6.51 -6.29
CA LYS A 91 4.78 -5.73 -5.95
C LYS A 91 3.49 -6.32 -6.52
N HIS A 92 3.56 -7.12 -7.59
CA HIS A 92 2.37 -7.54 -8.32
C HIS A 92 2.30 -9.05 -8.56
N THR A 93 1.07 -9.55 -8.51
CA THR A 93 0.70 -10.93 -8.75
C THR A 93 -0.48 -10.94 -9.72
N ASP A 94 -0.41 -11.80 -10.74
CA ASP A 94 -1.53 -12.13 -11.60
C ASP A 94 -2.33 -13.26 -10.97
N LEU A 95 -3.66 -13.18 -11.08
CA LEU A 95 -4.57 -14.27 -10.75
C LEU A 95 -5.75 -14.20 -11.72
N GLN A 96 -5.99 -15.28 -12.47
CA GLN A 96 -7.07 -15.34 -13.46
C GLN A 96 -6.96 -14.19 -14.51
N GLY A 97 -5.74 -13.84 -14.92
CA GLY A 97 -5.50 -12.75 -15.88
C GLY A 97 -5.74 -11.34 -15.33
N LEU A 98 -6.05 -11.22 -14.03
CA LEU A 98 -6.20 -9.95 -13.33
C LEU A 98 -4.96 -9.67 -12.49
N ARG A 99 -4.48 -8.44 -12.59
CA ARG A 99 -3.34 -7.96 -11.83
C ARG A 99 -3.76 -7.42 -10.46
N PHE A 100 -3.07 -7.87 -9.43
CA PHE A 100 -3.23 -7.44 -8.05
C PHE A 100 -1.91 -6.94 -7.47
N LEU A 101 -1.98 -6.14 -6.41
CA LEU A 101 -0.85 -6.02 -5.51
C LEU A 101 -0.64 -7.35 -4.79
N THR A 102 0.61 -7.79 -4.68
CA THR A 102 0.96 -9.08 -4.06
C THR A 102 0.46 -9.20 -2.62
N ARG A 103 0.35 -8.08 -1.89
CA ARG A 103 -0.20 -8.06 -0.52
C ARG A 103 -1.71 -8.30 -0.45
N SER A 104 -2.43 -8.15 -1.56
CA SER A 104 -3.89 -8.30 -1.64
C SER A 104 -4.30 -9.76 -1.86
N ILE A 105 -3.34 -10.64 -2.14
CA ILE A 105 -3.52 -12.09 -2.27
C ILE A 105 -3.06 -12.76 -0.97
N ARG A 106 -3.87 -13.68 -0.44
CA ARG A 106 -3.58 -14.47 0.75
C ARG A 106 -2.37 -15.36 0.53
N LYS A 107 -1.53 -15.46 1.56
CA LYS A 107 -0.33 -16.34 1.55
C LYS A 107 -0.21 -17.12 2.85
N HIS A 108 0.09 -16.43 3.94
CA HIS A 108 0.15 -17.05 5.27
C HIS A 108 -1.25 -17.15 5.90
N ASP A 109 -2.14 -16.22 5.58
CA ASP A 109 -3.51 -16.10 6.06
C ASP A 109 -4.53 -16.71 5.07
N LEU A 110 -4.20 -17.88 4.52
CA LEU A 110 -5.14 -18.64 3.69
C LEU A 110 -6.45 -18.86 4.46
N ALA A 111 -7.56 -18.71 3.76
CA ALA A 111 -8.89 -18.91 4.32
C ALA A 111 -9.70 -19.84 3.43
N ILE A 112 -10.59 -20.61 4.05
CA ILE A 112 -11.36 -21.67 3.39
C ILE A 112 -12.84 -21.53 3.69
N CYS A 113 -13.68 -22.13 2.84
CA CYS A 113 -15.07 -22.33 3.19
C CYS A 113 -15.20 -23.64 3.99
N PRO A 114 -15.68 -23.59 5.26
CA PRO A 114 -15.82 -24.79 6.07
C PRO A 114 -16.79 -25.80 5.44
N THR A 115 -17.87 -25.32 4.81
CA THR A 115 -18.86 -26.18 4.13
C THR A 115 -18.27 -26.89 2.91
N CYS A 116 -17.53 -26.19 2.02
CA CYS A 116 -16.83 -26.83 0.91
C CYS A 116 -15.89 -27.95 1.38
N TRP A 117 -15.18 -27.72 2.48
CA TRP A 117 -14.25 -28.70 3.03
C TRP A 117 -14.97 -29.90 3.62
N LEU A 118 -16.05 -29.69 4.39
CA LEU A 118 -16.88 -30.78 4.92
C LEU A 118 -17.47 -31.65 3.80
N GLU A 119 -18.02 -31.04 2.74
CA GLU A 119 -18.52 -31.77 1.56
C GLU A 119 -17.40 -32.54 0.84
N SER A 120 -16.19 -32.00 0.81
CA SER A 120 -15.04 -32.65 0.18
C SER A 120 -14.57 -33.86 0.99
N VAL A 121 -14.54 -33.74 2.33
CA VAL A 121 -14.22 -34.84 3.23
C VAL A 121 -15.26 -35.95 3.13
N GLU A 122 -16.55 -35.60 3.09
CA GLU A 122 -17.64 -36.57 2.94
C GLU A 122 -17.52 -37.34 1.61
N LYS A 123 -17.34 -36.62 0.49
CA LYS A 123 -17.14 -37.24 -0.84
C LYS A 123 -15.85 -38.05 -0.93
N GLY A 124 -14.81 -37.63 -0.22
CA GLY A 124 -13.49 -38.27 -0.17
C GLY A 124 -13.37 -39.40 0.85
N GLY A 125 -14.48 -39.87 1.42
CA GLY A 125 -14.47 -40.98 2.39
C GLY A 125 -13.72 -40.68 3.70
N GLY A 126 -13.69 -39.41 4.11
CA GLY A 126 -13.01 -38.96 5.33
C GLY A 126 -11.54 -38.57 5.14
N SER A 127 -10.98 -38.69 3.93
CA SER A 127 -9.55 -38.49 3.71
C SER A 127 -9.15 -37.00 3.63
N PRO A 128 -8.10 -36.56 4.37
CA PRO A 128 -7.59 -35.18 4.30
C PRO A 128 -7.00 -34.78 2.93
N ASP A 129 -6.69 -35.75 2.07
CA ASP A 129 -6.25 -35.47 0.71
C ASP A 129 -7.38 -34.99 -0.21
N ALA A 130 -8.63 -34.90 0.28
CA ALA A 130 -9.74 -34.23 -0.39
C ALA A 130 -9.79 -32.71 -0.10
N LEU A 131 -8.94 -32.18 0.80
CA LEU A 131 -8.98 -30.79 1.26
C LEU A 131 -8.32 -29.82 0.26
N ALA A 132 -9.05 -29.50 -0.80
CA ALA A 132 -8.64 -28.55 -1.83
C ALA A 132 -8.90 -27.09 -1.43
N MET A 133 -7.96 -26.21 -1.78
CA MET A 133 -8.19 -24.77 -1.82
C MET A 133 -8.88 -24.38 -3.12
N GLN A 134 -9.59 -23.25 -3.10
CA GLN A 134 -10.16 -22.62 -4.27
C GLN A 134 -9.44 -21.30 -4.54
N TRP A 135 -9.08 -21.02 -5.81
CA TRP A 135 -8.43 -19.76 -6.18
C TRP A 135 -9.29 -18.53 -5.81
N ARG A 136 -10.62 -18.71 -5.81
CA ARG A 136 -11.62 -17.69 -5.49
C ARG A 136 -11.47 -17.13 -4.07
N TRP A 137 -10.87 -17.87 -3.16
CA TRP A 137 -10.66 -17.46 -1.77
C TRP A 137 -9.35 -16.69 -1.56
N LEU A 138 -8.48 -16.61 -2.57
CA LEU A 138 -7.16 -16.00 -2.45
C LEU A 138 -7.19 -14.48 -2.36
N PRO A 139 -8.04 -13.73 -3.09
CA PRO A 139 -8.14 -12.30 -2.87
C PRO A 139 -8.66 -12.00 -1.46
N ARG A 140 -7.94 -11.18 -0.69
CA ARG A 140 -8.26 -10.89 0.72
C ARG A 140 -9.62 -10.22 0.93
N PHE A 141 -10.12 -9.53 -0.10
CA PHE A 141 -11.43 -8.90 -0.08
C PHE A 141 -12.59 -9.89 -0.24
N ILE A 142 -12.30 -11.13 -0.66
CA ILE A 142 -13.25 -12.23 -0.59
C ILE A 142 -13.19 -12.79 0.84
N THR A 143 -14.31 -12.67 1.52
CA THR A 143 -14.55 -13.00 2.93
C THR A 143 -15.70 -13.99 3.10
N SER A 144 -16.39 -14.31 2.01
CA SER A 144 -17.49 -15.26 1.96
C SER A 144 -17.32 -16.24 0.79
N CYS A 145 -17.91 -17.42 0.93
CA CYS A 145 -18.03 -18.38 -0.16
C CYS A 145 -19.30 -18.08 -0.97
N SER A 146 -19.16 -17.88 -2.28
CA SER A 146 -20.29 -17.64 -3.17
C SER A 146 -21.18 -18.87 -3.40
N LEU A 147 -20.66 -20.07 -3.13
CA LEU A 147 -21.41 -21.32 -3.30
C LEU A 147 -22.33 -21.59 -2.11
N HIS A 148 -21.81 -21.41 -0.88
CA HIS A 148 -22.51 -21.77 0.35
C HIS A 148 -23.06 -20.58 1.13
N GLY A 149 -22.71 -19.34 0.75
CA GLY A 149 -23.08 -18.16 1.53
C GLY A 149 -22.55 -18.26 2.97
N ALA A 150 -21.31 -18.71 3.14
CA ALA A 150 -20.67 -18.91 4.43
C ALA A 150 -19.40 -18.07 4.57
N ALA A 151 -19.08 -17.63 5.78
CA ALA A 151 -17.87 -16.88 6.05
C ALA A 151 -16.63 -17.76 5.82
N LEU A 152 -15.59 -17.18 5.21
CA LEU A 152 -14.32 -17.86 5.10
C LEU A 152 -13.62 -17.89 6.46
N VAL A 153 -13.05 -19.04 6.80
CA VAL A 153 -12.34 -19.29 8.05
C VAL A 153 -10.86 -19.41 7.76
N GLU A 154 -10.04 -18.68 8.50
CA GLU A 154 -8.59 -18.75 8.35
C GLU A 154 -8.05 -20.11 8.80
N LEU A 155 -7.11 -20.64 8.02
CA LEU A 155 -6.38 -21.85 8.36
C LEU A 155 -5.50 -21.61 9.60
N PRO A 156 -5.29 -22.63 10.44
CA PRO A 156 -4.46 -22.52 11.63
C PRO A 156 -2.98 -22.29 11.25
N TYR A 157 -2.14 -22.08 12.28
CA TYR A 157 -0.74 -21.63 12.23
C TYR A 157 -0.05 -21.71 10.85
N ALA A 158 0.49 -20.58 10.41
CA ALA A 158 1.39 -20.52 9.27
C ALA A 158 2.74 -19.96 9.73
N ASP A 159 3.78 -20.77 9.61
CA ASP A 159 5.13 -20.22 9.44
C ASP A 159 5.39 -19.94 7.95
N TYR A 160 6.53 -19.31 7.65
CA TYR A 160 6.88 -18.97 6.28
C TYR A 160 7.09 -20.21 5.40
N THR A 161 7.50 -21.34 5.97
CA THR A 161 7.76 -22.59 5.27
C THR A 161 6.49 -23.39 4.98
N THR A 162 5.44 -23.26 5.80
CA THR A 162 4.17 -23.99 5.69
C THR A 162 3.02 -23.15 5.10
N CYS A 163 3.26 -21.89 4.75
CA CYS A 163 2.19 -20.96 4.34
C CYS A 163 1.27 -21.48 3.21
N TYR A 164 1.81 -22.23 2.24
CA TYR A 164 1.07 -22.84 1.13
C TYR A 164 0.79 -24.33 1.29
N ASP A 165 0.90 -24.87 2.50
CA ASP A 165 0.69 -26.29 2.80
C ASP A 165 -0.59 -26.49 3.62
N GLN A 166 -1.75 -26.30 2.98
CA GLN A 166 -3.02 -26.23 3.70
C GLN A 166 -3.38 -27.53 4.43
N VAL A 167 -3.04 -28.69 3.86
CA VAL A 167 -3.36 -30.00 4.45
C VAL A 167 -2.50 -30.22 5.69
N LEU A 168 -1.20 -29.91 5.61
CA LEU A 168 -0.31 -29.98 6.76
C LEU A 168 -0.75 -29.03 7.88
N ARG A 169 -1.10 -27.78 7.55
CA ARG A 169 -1.60 -26.80 8.53
C ARG A 169 -2.85 -27.31 9.26
N ALA A 170 -3.82 -27.82 8.52
CA ALA A 170 -5.06 -28.38 9.11
C ALA A 170 -4.78 -29.59 10.01
N LYS A 171 -3.75 -30.40 9.71
CA LYS A 171 -3.33 -31.55 10.52
C LYS A 171 -2.56 -31.16 11.78
N LEU A 172 -1.72 -30.13 11.70
CA LEU A 172 -0.87 -29.70 12.82
C LEU A 172 -1.67 -29.12 13.99
N GLU A 173 -2.90 -28.65 13.75
CA GLU A 173 -3.83 -28.19 14.78
C GLU A 173 -4.83 -29.31 15.14
N PRO A 174 -4.63 -30.03 16.27
CA PRO A 174 -5.48 -31.16 16.63
C PRO A 174 -6.97 -30.76 16.73
N GLY A 175 -7.83 -31.56 16.11
CA GLY A 175 -9.28 -31.32 16.14
C GLY A 175 -9.77 -30.16 15.28
N TRP A 176 -8.88 -29.45 14.55
CA TRP A 176 -9.31 -28.31 13.73
C TRP A 176 -10.31 -28.71 12.64
N ILE A 177 -10.04 -29.79 11.91
CA ILE A 177 -10.96 -30.33 10.89
C ILE A 177 -12.30 -30.74 11.53
N ALA A 178 -12.26 -31.45 12.66
CA ALA A 178 -13.47 -31.85 13.38
C ALA A 178 -14.29 -30.65 13.88
N SER A 179 -13.64 -29.51 14.13
CA SER A 179 -14.29 -28.27 14.57
C SER A 179 -14.89 -27.43 13.43
N LEU A 180 -14.76 -27.84 12.16
CA LEU A 180 -15.22 -27.05 11.01
C LEU A 180 -16.72 -26.79 11.04
N GLU A 181 -17.53 -27.76 11.45
CA GLU A 181 -18.98 -27.62 11.53
C GLU A 181 -19.38 -26.47 12.48
N ALA A 182 -18.74 -26.40 13.66
CA ALA A 182 -18.95 -25.32 14.61
C ALA A 182 -18.44 -23.95 14.14
N LYS A 183 -17.61 -23.91 13.07
CA LYS A 183 -17.08 -22.68 12.47
C LYS A 183 -17.93 -22.18 11.31
N VAL A 184 -18.92 -22.96 10.85
CA VAL A 184 -19.83 -22.53 9.79
C VAL A 184 -20.64 -21.33 10.29
N THR A 185 -20.41 -20.18 9.66
CA THR A 185 -21.16 -18.94 9.94
C THR A 185 -21.80 -18.47 8.65
N ALA A 186 -23.13 -18.34 8.63
CA ALA A 186 -23.85 -17.80 7.48
C ALA A 186 -23.38 -16.37 7.17
N ARG A 187 -23.01 -16.12 5.92
CA ARG A 187 -22.51 -14.85 5.41
C ARG A 187 -22.66 -14.80 3.89
N ALA A 188 -23.68 -14.10 3.43
CA ALA A 188 -23.89 -13.87 2.00
C ALA A 188 -22.74 -13.04 1.40
N PRO A 189 -22.37 -13.29 0.13
CA PRO A 189 -21.46 -12.42 -0.61
C PRO A 189 -21.96 -11.00 -0.68
N THR A 190 -21.03 -10.06 -0.52
CA THR A 190 -21.36 -8.65 -0.69
C THR A 190 -21.54 -8.28 -2.17
N ASP A 191 -22.16 -7.13 -2.44
CA ASP A 191 -22.33 -6.61 -3.80
C ASP A 191 -20.98 -6.48 -4.52
N PHE A 192 -19.96 -6.04 -3.79
CA PHE A 192 -18.59 -5.97 -4.28
C PHE A 192 -18.02 -7.36 -4.58
N GLU A 193 -18.17 -8.33 -3.66
CA GLU A 193 -17.68 -9.70 -3.85
C GLU A 193 -18.32 -10.34 -5.10
N MET A 194 -19.64 -10.17 -5.28
CA MET A 194 -20.35 -10.65 -6.47
C MET A 194 -19.84 -9.99 -7.75
N ALA A 195 -19.64 -8.67 -7.76
CA ALA A 195 -19.12 -7.96 -8.93
C ALA A 195 -17.68 -8.36 -9.26
N ALA A 196 -16.83 -8.53 -8.25
CA ALA A 196 -15.47 -9.02 -8.43
C ALA A 196 -15.46 -10.44 -9.04
N MET A 197 -16.35 -11.32 -8.57
CA MET A 197 -16.49 -12.67 -9.14
C MET A 197 -16.91 -12.64 -10.60
N LYS A 198 -17.87 -11.80 -10.99
CA LYS A 198 -18.23 -11.60 -12.40
C LYS A 198 -17.06 -11.08 -13.23
N GLN A 199 -16.24 -10.19 -12.68
CA GLN A 199 -15.05 -9.72 -13.38
C GLN A 199 -14.04 -10.86 -13.64
N PHE A 200 -13.88 -11.78 -12.69
CA PHE A 200 -13.02 -12.94 -12.88
C PHE A 200 -13.58 -13.92 -13.92
N THR A 201 -14.87 -14.25 -13.86
CA THR A 201 -15.46 -15.35 -14.65
C THR A 201 -15.97 -14.91 -16.01
N GLU A 202 -16.47 -13.68 -16.12
CA GLU A 202 -17.14 -13.16 -17.31
C GLU A 202 -16.37 -11.99 -17.95
N GLY A 203 -15.31 -11.49 -17.31
CA GLY A 203 -14.56 -10.33 -17.78
C GLY A 203 -15.34 -9.00 -17.66
N VAL A 204 -16.49 -9.00 -17.00
CA VAL A 204 -17.31 -7.80 -16.79
C VAL A 204 -16.70 -6.92 -15.71
N SER A 205 -16.29 -5.70 -16.06
CA SER A 205 -15.71 -4.76 -15.09
C SER A 205 -16.62 -4.55 -13.88
N ALA A 206 -16.08 -4.71 -12.67
CA ALA A 206 -16.83 -4.50 -11.43
C ALA A 206 -17.27 -3.04 -11.25
N ALA A 207 -16.54 -2.08 -11.83
CA ALA A 207 -16.88 -0.66 -11.82
C ALA A 207 -16.69 -0.05 -13.21
N PRO A 208 -17.67 -0.17 -14.12
CA PRO A 208 -17.58 0.37 -15.48
C PRO A 208 -17.31 1.88 -15.53
N ASN A 209 -17.79 2.62 -14.52
CA ASN A 209 -17.58 4.06 -14.37
C ASN A 209 -16.16 4.47 -13.95
N VAL A 210 -15.30 3.50 -13.62
CA VAL A 210 -13.92 3.69 -13.18
C VAL A 210 -13.02 2.69 -13.93
N PRO A 211 -12.94 2.77 -15.27
CA PRO A 211 -12.34 1.74 -16.11
C PRO A 211 -10.84 1.56 -15.84
N GLY A 212 -10.33 0.35 -16.10
CA GLY A 212 -8.90 0.03 -15.97
C GLY A 212 -8.39 -0.08 -14.53
N THR A 213 -9.29 -0.07 -13.54
CA THR A 213 -8.93 -0.15 -12.13
C THR A 213 -8.72 -1.60 -11.68
N GLN A 214 -7.62 -1.85 -10.98
CA GLN A 214 -7.37 -3.14 -10.32
C GLN A 214 -8.35 -3.35 -9.17
N LEU A 215 -8.90 -4.57 -9.03
CA LEU A 215 -9.94 -4.88 -8.04
C LEU A 215 -9.52 -4.58 -6.59
N ASP A 216 -8.27 -4.81 -6.23
CA ASP A 216 -7.78 -4.49 -4.88
C ASP A 216 -7.58 -2.99 -4.63
N ILE A 217 -7.37 -2.20 -5.69
CA ILE A 217 -7.35 -0.73 -5.59
C ILE A 217 -8.79 -0.21 -5.48
N LEU A 218 -9.72 -0.79 -6.23
CA LEU A 218 -11.16 -0.48 -6.13
C LEU A 218 -11.70 -0.82 -4.75
N GLU A 219 -11.40 -2.02 -4.22
CA GLU A 219 -11.75 -2.40 -2.85
C GLU A 219 -11.32 -1.33 -1.86
N ARG A 220 -10.06 -0.93 -1.95
CA ARG A 220 -9.47 -0.02 -0.98
C ARG A 220 -10.05 1.39 -1.06
N TRP A 221 -10.43 1.84 -2.26
CA TRP A 221 -11.20 3.06 -2.46
C TRP A 221 -12.59 2.95 -1.83
N CYS A 222 -13.35 1.89 -2.16
CA CYS A 222 -14.70 1.67 -1.67
C CYS A 222 -14.72 1.59 -0.13
N LEU A 223 -13.79 0.85 0.45
CA LEU A 223 -13.61 0.73 1.90
C LEU A 223 -13.39 2.11 2.56
N GLY A 224 -12.57 2.96 1.96
CA GLY A 224 -12.31 4.32 2.45
C GLY A 224 -13.49 5.27 2.28
N LEU A 225 -14.18 5.18 1.15
CA LEU A 225 -15.37 5.98 0.84
C LEU A 225 -16.53 5.61 1.78
N GLY A 226 -16.80 4.33 1.96
CA GLY A 226 -17.81 3.87 2.91
C GLY A 226 -17.48 4.25 4.35
N ALA A 227 -16.22 4.15 4.78
CA ALA A 227 -15.82 4.61 6.11
C ALA A 227 -16.07 6.11 6.32
N LEU A 228 -15.84 6.93 5.29
CA LEU A 228 -16.17 8.36 5.30
C LEU A 228 -17.68 8.59 5.42
N ILE A 229 -18.48 7.92 4.58
CA ILE A 229 -19.94 8.06 4.56
C ILE A 229 -20.55 7.64 5.90
N THR A 230 -20.13 6.49 6.43
CA THR A 230 -20.74 5.90 7.63
C THR A 230 -20.19 6.52 8.91
N LYS A 231 -18.87 6.73 9.03
CA LYS A 231 -18.20 7.07 10.30
C LYS A 231 -17.26 8.30 10.23
N GLY A 232 -17.18 9.00 9.10
CA GLY A 232 -16.41 10.23 8.96
C GLY A 232 -14.90 10.05 8.88
N THR A 233 -14.18 10.13 10.02
CA THR A 233 -12.70 10.09 10.05
C THR A 233 -12.11 8.74 10.46
N LEU A 234 -12.97 7.75 10.70
CA LEU A 234 -12.55 6.41 11.08
C LEU A 234 -11.64 5.82 10.00
N ARG A 235 -10.53 5.22 10.42
CA ARG A 235 -9.64 4.51 9.51
C ARG A 235 -10.19 3.11 9.27
N PRO A 236 -10.28 2.64 8.02
CA PRO A 236 -10.76 1.28 7.78
C PRO A 236 -9.93 0.20 8.48
N ASP A 237 -8.62 0.44 8.65
CA ASP A 237 -7.70 -0.53 9.27
C ASP A 237 -7.98 -0.78 10.75
N SER A 238 -8.60 0.17 11.46
CA SER A 238 -8.95 0.04 12.87
C SER A 238 -10.33 -0.59 13.11
N CYS A 239 -10.98 -1.10 12.05
CA CYS A 239 -12.33 -1.62 12.11
C CYS A 239 -12.37 -3.14 12.16
N THR A 240 -13.44 -3.68 12.77
CA THR A 240 -13.78 -5.11 12.73
C THR A 240 -14.06 -5.57 11.29
N SER A 241 -14.00 -6.88 11.06
CA SER A 241 -14.29 -7.46 9.74
C SER A 241 -15.69 -7.08 9.25
N ASP A 242 -16.70 -7.10 10.13
CA ASP A 242 -18.08 -6.79 9.75
C ASP A 242 -18.26 -5.33 9.32
N HIS A 243 -17.66 -4.38 10.05
CA HIS A 243 -17.65 -2.97 9.63
C HIS A 243 -16.91 -2.75 8.31
N LYS A 244 -15.82 -3.49 8.06
CA LYS A 244 -15.12 -3.42 6.77
C LYS A 244 -16.00 -3.86 5.62
N ARG A 245 -16.78 -4.93 5.80
CA ARG A 245 -17.76 -5.39 4.78
C ARG A 245 -18.84 -4.34 4.54
N GLU A 246 -19.41 -3.76 5.61
CA GLU A 246 -20.40 -2.68 5.51
C GLU A 246 -19.83 -1.49 4.72
N PHE A 247 -18.62 -1.03 5.04
CA PHE A 247 -18.00 0.09 4.34
C PHE A 247 -17.69 -0.23 2.89
N LEU A 248 -17.25 -1.45 2.60
CA LEU A 248 -16.97 -1.90 1.25
C LEU A 248 -18.23 -1.82 0.39
N ASP A 249 -19.38 -2.31 0.88
CA ASP A 249 -20.64 -2.25 0.14
C ASP A 249 -21.18 -0.83 -0.03
N VAL A 250 -21.18 -0.03 1.03
CA VAL A 250 -21.61 1.37 0.94
C VAL A 250 -20.76 2.12 -0.07
N GLY A 251 -19.44 1.99 0.02
CA GLY A 251 -18.53 2.65 -0.92
C GLY A 251 -18.64 2.11 -2.34
N PHE A 252 -18.86 0.81 -2.50
CA PHE A 252 -19.02 0.19 -3.82
C PHE A 252 -20.33 0.60 -4.49
N SER A 253 -21.46 0.58 -3.77
CA SER A 253 -22.74 1.05 -4.31
C SER A 253 -22.64 2.49 -4.81
N VAL A 254 -22.01 3.38 -4.04
CA VAL A 254 -21.82 4.78 -4.44
C VAL A 254 -20.88 4.91 -5.63
N THR A 255 -19.81 4.11 -5.67
CA THR A 255 -18.84 4.13 -6.78
C THR A 255 -19.44 3.58 -8.07
N ARG A 256 -20.28 2.54 -7.98
CA ARG A 256 -20.99 1.93 -9.09
C ARG A 256 -21.96 2.91 -9.76
N ASP A 257 -22.61 3.77 -8.99
CA ASP A 257 -23.53 4.80 -9.49
C ASP A 257 -22.82 5.99 -10.17
N GLY A 258 -21.50 6.05 -10.11
CA GLY A 258 -20.67 6.99 -10.86
C GLY A 258 -20.26 8.26 -10.11
N LYS A 259 -19.51 9.11 -10.81
CA LYS A 259 -18.81 10.27 -10.20
C LYS A 259 -19.75 11.28 -9.55
N GLY A 260 -20.92 11.54 -10.13
CA GLY A 260 -21.92 12.46 -9.55
C GLY A 260 -22.40 11.99 -8.18
N LYS A 261 -22.78 10.71 -8.06
CA LYS A 261 -23.20 10.11 -6.79
C LYS A 261 -22.10 10.16 -5.73
N ILE A 262 -20.84 9.90 -6.13
CA ILE A 262 -19.68 10.06 -5.22
C ILE A 262 -19.64 11.49 -4.65
N PHE A 263 -19.82 12.52 -5.47
CA PHE A 263 -19.72 13.91 -5.02
C PHE A 263 -20.83 14.27 -4.03
N ASP A 264 -22.07 13.85 -4.32
CA ASP A 264 -23.23 14.11 -3.47
C ASP A 264 -23.11 13.42 -2.11
N GLU A 265 -22.70 12.16 -2.10
CA GLU A 265 -22.56 11.38 -0.87
C GLU A 265 -21.38 11.86 -0.01
N VAL A 266 -20.28 12.28 -0.63
CA VAL A 266 -19.17 12.89 0.09
C VAL A 266 -19.59 14.21 0.72
N ASP A 267 -20.27 15.10 0.00
CA ASP A 267 -20.72 16.38 0.57
C ASP A 267 -21.67 16.16 1.74
N ARG A 268 -22.64 15.26 1.58
CA ARG A 268 -23.56 14.86 2.65
C ARG A 268 -22.81 14.30 3.86
N ALA A 269 -21.81 13.45 3.65
CA ALA A 269 -21.01 12.87 4.72
C ALA A 269 -20.19 13.94 5.46
N LEU A 270 -19.57 14.87 4.75
CA LEU A 270 -18.80 15.98 5.34
C LEU A 270 -19.71 16.88 6.19
N GLY A 271 -20.91 17.19 5.69
CA GLY A 271 -21.95 17.92 6.42
C GLY A 271 -22.41 17.18 7.67
N LYS A 272 -22.80 15.91 7.54
CA LYS A 272 -23.28 15.04 8.62
C LYS A 272 -22.26 14.93 9.75
N HIS A 273 -21.00 14.65 9.41
CA HIS A 273 -19.94 14.40 10.40
C HIS A 273 -19.22 15.69 10.86
N LYS A 274 -19.54 16.85 10.27
CA LYS A 274 -18.89 18.14 10.54
C LYS A 274 -17.36 18.08 10.42
N ILE A 275 -16.86 17.38 9.41
CA ILE A 275 -15.42 17.17 9.18
C ILE A 275 -14.97 17.76 7.85
N ARG A 276 -13.66 17.96 7.72
CA ARG A 276 -13.05 18.36 6.44
C ARG A 276 -12.66 17.12 5.65
N LEU A 277 -12.80 17.19 4.33
CA LEU A 277 -12.34 16.13 3.43
C LEU A 277 -10.86 15.78 3.65
N SER A 278 -10.01 16.79 3.86
CA SER A 278 -8.58 16.59 4.14
C SER A 278 -8.27 15.79 5.42
N LYS A 279 -9.27 15.56 6.27
CA LYS A 279 -9.17 14.72 7.47
C LYS A 279 -9.65 13.29 7.24
N SER A 280 -10.31 13.01 6.12
CA SER A 280 -10.73 11.67 5.77
C SER A 280 -9.54 10.82 5.35
N TRP A 281 -9.63 9.52 5.64
CA TRP A 281 -8.62 8.56 5.21
C TRP A 281 -8.57 8.44 3.68
N VAL A 282 -9.74 8.42 3.01
CA VAL A 282 -9.85 8.27 1.55
C VAL A 282 -9.20 9.41 0.78
N HIS A 283 -9.28 10.65 1.27
CA HIS A 283 -8.57 11.79 0.68
C HIS A 283 -7.06 11.58 0.73
N GLY A 284 -6.53 11.24 1.91
CA GLY A 284 -5.11 10.96 2.10
C GLY A 284 -4.61 9.81 1.21
N TRP A 285 -5.37 8.71 1.17
CA TRP A 285 -5.04 7.55 0.35
C TRP A 285 -5.03 7.85 -1.16
N SER A 286 -6.00 8.63 -1.66
CA SER A 286 -6.14 8.94 -3.09
C SER A 286 -5.07 9.91 -3.59
N LEU A 287 -4.71 10.91 -2.77
CA LEU A 287 -3.76 11.97 -3.15
C LEU A 287 -2.30 11.66 -2.79
N GLN A 288 -2.01 10.52 -2.15
CA GLN A 288 -0.63 10.12 -1.88
C GLN A 288 0.18 9.98 -3.18
N ALA A 289 1.21 10.83 -3.31
CA ALA A 289 2.04 10.95 -4.52
C ALA A 289 2.95 9.74 -4.79
N VAL A 290 3.22 8.91 -3.77
CA VAL A 290 4.17 7.79 -3.85
C VAL A 290 3.60 6.56 -4.62
N ALA A 291 2.32 6.58 -5.02
CA ALA A 291 1.68 5.49 -5.76
C ALA A 291 1.12 6.00 -7.11
N ALA A 292 1.99 6.16 -8.12
CA ALA A 292 1.76 7.06 -9.24
C ALA A 292 0.65 6.65 -10.25
N THR A 293 0.52 5.37 -10.63
CA THR A 293 -0.39 4.97 -11.74
C THR A 293 -1.65 4.23 -11.31
N GLU A 294 -1.57 3.26 -10.40
CA GLU A 294 -2.71 2.42 -9.97
C GLU A 294 -3.89 3.23 -9.41
N ARG A 295 -3.60 4.37 -8.77
CA ARG A 295 -4.62 5.25 -8.16
C ARG A 295 -4.99 6.43 -9.04
N ALA A 296 -4.54 6.48 -10.29
CA ALA A 296 -4.68 7.67 -11.13
C ALA A 296 -6.15 8.09 -11.30
N GLU A 297 -7.05 7.14 -11.54
CA GLU A 297 -8.48 7.44 -11.70
C GLU A 297 -9.10 7.98 -10.41
N PHE A 298 -8.86 7.33 -9.27
CA PHE A 298 -9.33 7.80 -7.97
C PHE A 298 -8.71 9.14 -7.54
N ARG A 299 -7.47 9.38 -7.92
CA ARG A 299 -6.83 10.68 -7.74
C ARG A 299 -7.53 11.74 -8.57
N SER A 300 -7.87 11.45 -9.83
CA SER A 300 -8.64 12.37 -10.67
C SER A 300 -9.99 12.69 -10.02
N ILE A 301 -10.75 11.67 -9.61
CA ILE A 301 -12.03 11.85 -8.91
C ILE A 301 -11.86 12.72 -7.66
N MET A 302 -10.84 12.45 -6.84
CA MET A 302 -10.59 13.22 -5.61
C MET A 302 -10.15 14.66 -5.91
N LEU A 303 -9.36 14.90 -6.96
CA LEU A 303 -8.96 16.24 -7.39
C LEU A 303 -10.15 17.04 -7.92
N ASP A 304 -11.04 16.41 -8.69
CA ASP A 304 -12.27 17.03 -9.17
C ASP A 304 -13.20 17.39 -8.01
N LEU A 305 -13.31 16.50 -7.01
CA LEU A 305 -14.05 16.76 -5.78
C LEU A 305 -13.47 17.94 -5.01
N VAL A 306 -12.15 18.00 -4.85
CA VAL A 306 -11.45 19.15 -4.24
C VAL A 306 -11.63 20.43 -5.05
N LYS A 307 -11.66 20.36 -6.38
CA LYS A 307 -11.88 21.53 -7.25
C LYS A 307 -13.31 22.07 -7.12
N ASN A 308 -14.29 21.19 -7.12
CA ASN A 308 -15.71 21.55 -7.10
C ASN A 308 -16.19 21.98 -5.71
N GLN A 309 -15.70 21.33 -4.65
CA GLN A 309 -16.19 21.53 -3.28
C GLN A 309 -15.17 22.24 -2.37
N GLY A 310 -13.93 22.45 -2.85
CA GLY A 310 -12.80 22.89 -2.02
C GLY A 310 -12.31 21.78 -1.07
N HIS A 311 -11.23 22.02 -0.34
CA HIS A 311 -10.83 21.13 0.78
C HIS A 311 -11.80 21.19 1.99
N TYR A 312 -12.85 22.01 1.88
CA TYR A 312 -13.77 22.42 2.93
C TYR A 312 -15.21 22.15 2.47
N GLY A 313 -15.59 20.87 2.37
CA GLY A 313 -17.01 20.53 2.25
C GLY A 313 -17.73 20.95 3.53
N LEU A 314 -18.52 22.00 3.40
CA LEU A 314 -19.62 22.50 4.25
C LEU A 314 -19.96 23.86 3.64
N HIS A 315 -21.24 24.09 3.33
CA HIS A 315 -21.87 25.29 2.74
C HIS A 315 -21.47 26.67 3.30
N HIS A 316 -20.19 27.01 3.26
CA HIS A 316 -19.65 28.29 3.62
C HIS A 316 -18.43 28.43 2.73
N ARG A 317 -18.47 29.29 1.70
CA ARG A 317 -17.23 29.82 1.14
C ARG A 317 -16.53 30.54 2.30
N PRO A 318 -15.45 30.04 2.91
CA PRO A 318 -14.62 30.93 3.68
C PRO A 318 -13.82 31.67 2.61
N ARG A 319 -13.96 33.00 2.54
CA ARG A 319 -12.85 33.81 2.02
C ARG A 319 -11.58 33.19 2.62
N TYR A 320 -10.62 32.79 1.79
CA TYR A 320 -9.32 32.31 2.25
C TYR A 320 -8.94 33.12 3.48
N SER A 321 -8.64 32.47 4.61
CA SER A 321 -8.31 33.19 5.84
C SER A 321 -7.33 34.29 5.48
N CYS A 322 -7.64 35.53 5.90
CA CYS A 322 -6.88 36.73 5.56
C CYS A 322 -5.38 36.40 5.59
N PRO A 323 -4.56 36.86 4.62
CA PRO A 323 -3.11 36.60 4.57
C PRO A 323 -2.43 36.77 5.94
N GLU A 324 -2.93 37.67 6.77
CA GLU A 324 -2.49 37.92 8.14
C GLU A 324 -2.70 36.75 9.13
N THR A 325 -3.81 36.01 9.04
CA THR A 325 -4.06 34.81 9.85
C THR A 325 -3.12 33.68 9.44
N GLN A 326 -2.90 33.49 8.14
CA GLN A 326 -1.98 32.47 7.62
C GLN A 326 -0.53 32.78 8.03
N LEU A 327 -0.14 34.03 7.89
CA LEU A 327 1.17 34.53 8.31
C LEU A 327 1.41 34.30 9.80
N SER A 328 0.43 34.62 10.65
CA SER A 328 0.53 34.45 12.10
C SER A 328 0.70 32.97 12.48
N ALA A 329 -0.08 32.07 11.89
CA ALA A 329 0.08 30.63 12.12
C ALA A 329 1.44 30.10 11.62
N HIS A 330 1.96 30.63 10.51
CA HIS A 330 3.24 30.23 9.97
C HIS A 330 4.42 30.73 10.84
N ILE A 331 4.36 31.98 11.32
CA ILE A 331 5.31 32.54 12.29
C ILE A 331 5.39 31.66 13.54
N LYS A 332 4.24 31.24 14.08
CA LYS A 332 4.18 30.34 15.24
C LYS A 332 4.90 29.01 14.97
N LYS A 333 4.70 28.42 13.79
CA LYS A 333 5.41 27.18 13.39
C LYS A 333 6.93 27.38 13.27
N ILE A 334 7.36 28.49 12.68
CA ILE A 334 8.79 28.83 12.55
C ILE A 334 9.40 29.02 13.94
N ALA A 335 8.74 29.76 14.82
CA ALA A 335 9.16 30.02 16.20
C ALA A 335 9.41 28.73 16.97
N VAL A 336 8.43 27.81 16.97
CA VAL A 336 8.56 26.48 17.60
C VAL A 336 9.75 25.71 17.01
N ARG A 337 9.86 25.63 15.69
CA ARG A 337 10.91 24.83 15.03
C ARG A 337 12.32 25.38 15.24
N THR A 338 12.46 26.71 15.32
CA THR A 338 13.76 27.37 15.53
C THR A 338 14.08 27.59 17.01
N LYS A 339 13.20 27.18 17.93
CA LYS A 339 13.31 27.47 19.37
C LYS A 339 13.50 28.96 19.66
N ARG A 340 12.81 29.82 18.90
CA ARG A 340 12.81 31.29 19.05
C ARG A 340 11.41 31.78 19.36
N SER A 341 11.28 32.99 19.90
CA SER A 341 9.97 33.60 20.17
C SER A 341 9.31 34.10 18.88
N GLU A 342 7.97 34.11 18.83
CA GLU A 342 7.22 34.67 17.69
C GLU A 342 7.58 36.14 17.43
N ARG A 343 7.84 36.91 18.49
CA ARG A 343 8.29 38.30 18.43
C ARG A 343 9.64 38.42 17.71
N TRP A 344 10.57 37.51 17.98
CA TRP A 344 11.88 37.48 17.30
C TRP A 344 11.72 37.18 15.81
N VAL A 345 10.94 36.14 15.47
CA VAL A 345 10.67 35.76 14.07
C VAL A 345 10.04 36.91 13.29
N ARG A 346 9.02 37.58 13.84
CA ARG A 346 8.40 38.76 13.22
C ARG A 346 9.39 39.88 12.99
N LYS A 347 10.27 40.15 13.97
CA LYS A 347 11.28 41.22 13.86
C LYS A 347 12.27 40.93 12.74
N VAL A 348 12.78 39.69 12.65
CA VAL A 348 13.70 39.27 11.57
C VAL A 348 13.04 39.46 10.21
N LEU A 349 11.83 38.93 10.02
CA LEU A 349 11.12 39.02 8.74
C LEU A 349 10.79 40.47 8.34
N LYS A 350 10.46 41.34 9.31
CA LYS A 350 10.21 42.77 9.04
C LYS A 350 11.48 43.51 8.66
N VAL A 351 12.58 43.30 9.38
CA VAL A 351 13.87 43.98 9.11
C VAL A 351 14.47 43.54 7.78
N ASP A 352 14.28 42.27 7.41
CA ASP A 352 14.82 41.71 6.16
C ASP A 352 13.85 41.86 4.97
N GLY A 353 12.76 42.63 5.11
CA GLY A 353 11.87 42.98 4.00
C GLY A 353 10.92 41.86 3.54
N PHE A 354 10.76 40.80 4.33
CA PHE A 354 9.79 39.73 4.05
C PHE A 354 8.36 40.08 4.50
N LEU A 355 8.19 41.17 5.25
CA LEU A 355 6.88 41.67 5.73
C LEU A 355 6.75 43.19 5.52
N PRO A 356 5.53 43.71 5.27
CA PRO A 356 4.25 42.98 5.22
C PRO A 356 4.07 42.13 3.96
N LEU A 357 3.06 41.25 3.95
CA LEU A 357 2.66 40.56 2.73
C LEU A 357 1.96 41.55 1.81
N ASP A 358 2.28 41.45 0.51
CA ASP A 358 1.55 42.15 -0.54
C ASP A 358 0.10 41.63 -0.59
N PRO A 359 -0.91 42.50 -0.41
CA PRO A 359 -2.32 42.11 -0.36
C PRO A 359 -2.84 41.53 -1.67
N ASP A 360 -2.20 41.82 -2.80
CA ASP A 360 -2.65 41.39 -4.14
C ASP A 360 -2.12 40.00 -4.53
N LYS A 361 -1.31 39.36 -3.67
CA LYS A 361 -0.76 38.02 -3.94
C LYS A 361 -1.83 36.94 -3.89
N THR A 362 -1.80 36.03 -4.87
CA THR A 362 -2.62 34.81 -4.86
C THR A 362 -2.22 33.88 -3.71
N SER A 363 -3.12 32.98 -3.30
CA SER A 363 -2.88 32.02 -2.22
C SER A 363 -1.64 31.13 -2.44
N GLU A 364 -1.30 30.83 -3.69
CA GLU A 364 -0.10 30.08 -4.06
C GLU A 364 1.17 30.92 -3.88
N GLN A 365 1.15 32.17 -4.32
CA GLN A 365 2.24 33.13 -4.11
C GLN A 365 2.49 33.38 -2.61
N VAL A 366 1.43 33.45 -1.81
CA VAL A 366 1.52 33.55 -0.34
C VAL A 366 2.22 32.32 0.25
N ARG A 367 1.87 31.10 -0.18
CA ARG A 367 2.54 29.87 0.30
C ARG A 367 4.02 29.84 -0.05
N THR A 368 4.38 30.14 -1.30
CA THR A 368 5.78 30.20 -1.76
C THR A 368 6.57 31.23 -0.95
N HIS A 369 5.97 32.40 -0.69
CA HIS A 369 6.56 33.44 0.16
C HIS A 369 6.77 32.95 1.59
N LEU A 370 5.77 32.29 2.20
CA LEU A 370 5.89 31.74 3.56
C LEU A 370 6.99 30.67 3.65
N TYR A 371 7.15 29.82 2.64
CA TYR A 371 8.29 28.88 2.58
C TYR A 371 9.64 29.62 2.55
N ALA A 372 9.74 30.70 1.77
CA ALA A 372 10.95 31.52 1.74
C ALA A 372 11.24 32.14 3.12
N CYS A 373 10.24 32.68 3.80
CA CYS A 373 10.35 33.16 5.18
C CYS A 373 10.89 32.08 6.13
N GLY A 374 10.32 30.86 6.05
CA GLY A 374 10.74 29.74 6.90
C GLY A 374 12.18 29.29 6.68
N ARG A 375 12.64 29.25 5.42
CA ARG A 375 14.06 28.95 5.11
C ARG A 375 14.99 30.05 5.60
N HIS A 376 14.62 31.30 5.41
CA HIS A 376 15.42 32.46 5.78
C HIS A 376 15.63 32.56 7.29
N VAL A 377 14.54 32.48 8.06
CA VAL A 377 14.59 32.54 9.52
C VAL A 377 15.39 31.37 10.10
N ARG A 378 15.25 30.17 9.53
CA ARG A 378 16.06 29.01 9.94
C ARG A 378 17.55 29.23 9.66
N ALA A 379 17.87 29.74 8.47
CA ALA A 379 19.26 30.04 8.13
C ALA A 379 19.88 31.00 9.16
N ILE A 380 19.16 32.05 9.58
CA ILE A 380 19.64 32.97 10.61
C ILE A 380 19.72 32.30 11.99
N ALA A 381 18.70 31.53 12.39
CA ALA A 381 18.64 30.88 13.70
C ALA A 381 19.80 29.89 13.91
N ASP A 382 20.18 29.17 12.86
CA ASP A 382 21.24 28.15 12.87
C ASP A 382 22.61 28.72 12.44
N SER A 383 22.68 30.02 12.13
CA SER A 383 23.90 30.65 11.60
C SER A 383 25.01 30.81 12.64
N TRP A 384 26.25 30.80 12.15
CA TRP A 384 27.43 31.11 12.96
C TRP A 384 27.89 32.54 12.73
N GLY A 385 28.40 33.17 13.79
CA GLY A 385 29.04 34.48 13.71
C GLY A 385 30.49 34.36 13.23
N VAL A 386 31.10 35.51 12.92
CA VAL A 386 32.47 35.60 12.37
C VAL A 386 33.50 34.86 13.21
N GLU A 387 33.49 35.03 14.53
CA GLU A 387 34.46 34.42 15.45
C GLU A 387 34.39 32.88 15.39
N ARG A 388 33.21 32.32 15.63
CA ARG A 388 32.98 30.87 15.59
C ARG A 388 33.29 30.27 14.23
N SER A 389 32.96 30.97 13.14
CA SER A 389 33.27 30.51 11.79
C SER A 389 34.77 30.53 11.51
N ALA A 390 35.50 31.52 12.02
CA ALA A 390 36.95 31.63 11.85
C ALA A 390 37.69 30.55 12.65
N GLU A 391 37.26 30.32 13.90
CA GLU A 391 37.73 29.22 14.75
C GLU A 391 37.51 27.87 14.09
N TYR A 392 36.32 27.63 13.54
CA TYR A 392 36.00 26.37 12.86
C TYR A 392 36.91 26.09 11.64
N LEU A 393 37.27 27.12 10.89
CA LEU A 393 38.14 27.01 9.73
C LEU A 393 39.63 27.08 10.08
N GLY A 394 40.00 27.27 11.36
CA GLY A 394 41.38 27.42 11.78
C GLY A 394 42.08 28.67 11.22
N ILE A 395 41.33 29.75 10.95
CA ILE A 395 41.88 31.00 10.38
C ILE A 395 41.57 32.22 11.25
N SER A 396 42.29 33.32 11.03
CA SER A 396 41.96 34.59 11.69
C SER A 396 40.66 35.20 11.15
N THR A 397 39.97 35.98 11.98
CA THR A 397 38.72 36.66 11.61
C THR A 397 38.91 37.63 10.44
N ASP A 398 40.07 38.28 10.33
CA ASP A 398 40.39 39.18 9.21
C ASP A 398 40.67 38.43 7.90
N ARG A 399 41.24 37.22 7.98
CA ARG A 399 41.37 36.34 6.81
C ARG A 399 40.00 35.88 6.34
N LEU A 400 39.10 35.52 7.26
CA LEU A 400 37.72 35.16 6.93
C LEU A 400 36.98 36.33 6.25
N LYS A 401 37.12 37.55 6.76
CA LYS A 401 36.51 38.75 6.12
C LYS A 401 37.04 38.99 4.71
N ARG A 402 38.35 38.81 4.48
CA ARG A 402 38.95 38.90 3.13
C ARG A 402 38.37 37.87 2.16
N LEU A 403 38.22 36.61 2.60
CA LEU A 403 37.61 35.55 1.79
C LEU A 403 36.16 35.85 1.42
N VAL A 404 35.42 36.51 2.31
CA VAL A 404 34.06 36.99 1.99
C VAL A 404 34.09 38.13 0.96
N ALA A 405 35.02 39.10 1.10
CA ALA A 405 35.17 40.20 0.15
C ALA A 405 35.55 39.70 -1.26
N GLU A 406 36.39 38.67 -1.33
CA GLU A 406 36.76 37.96 -2.57
C GLU A 406 35.67 37.00 -3.09
N ARG A 407 34.52 36.93 -2.40
CA ARG A 407 33.37 36.08 -2.73
C ARG A 407 33.68 34.57 -2.74
N LYS A 408 34.72 34.14 -2.01
CA LYS A 408 35.09 32.73 -1.85
C LYS A 408 34.18 32.00 -0.87
N ILE A 409 33.67 32.71 0.14
CA ILE A 409 32.70 32.18 1.11
C ILE A 409 31.40 32.97 1.02
N ARG A 410 30.28 32.25 0.93
CA ARG A 410 28.94 32.86 0.88
C ARG A 410 28.45 33.20 2.28
N THR A 411 27.86 34.38 2.43
CA THR A 411 27.21 34.81 3.67
C THR A 411 25.69 34.77 3.55
N ILE A 412 25.02 34.65 4.68
CA ILE A 412 23.57 34.81 4.77
C ILE A 412 23.26 36.30 4.63
N LYS A 413 22.53 36.67 3.58
CA LYS A 413 22.05 38.04 3.40
C LYS A 413 20.96 38.33 4.41
N THR A 414 21.25 39.17 5.41
CA THR A 414 20.29 39.62 6.43
C THR A 414 20.66 41.03 6.88
N ASN A 415 19.68 41.88 7.04
CA ASN A 415 19.80 43.21 7.66
C ASN A 415 19.59 43.15 9.18
N TYR A 416 19.04 42.03 9.69
CA TYR A 416 18.78 41.82 11.11
C TYR A 416 20.05 41.69 11.95
N CYS A 417 21.08 41.01 11.42
CA CYS A 417 22.38 40.89 12.08
C CYS A 417 23.35 41.93 11.53
N LYS A 418 23.94 42.77 12.41
CA LYS A 418 25.00 43.73 12.02
C LYS A 418 26.31 43.05 11.60
N THR A 419 26.56 41.84 12.10
CA THR A 419 27.76 41.05 11.81
C THR A 419 27.46 39.97 10.77
N LEU A 420 28.48 39.60 9.99
CA LEU A 420 28.37 38.56 8.97
C LEU A 420 27.95 37.22 9.60
N ARG A 421 27.05 36.52 8.91
CA ARG A 421 26.51 35.23 9.33
C ARG A 421 26.76 34.17 8.26
N PHE A 422 27.09 32.97 8.70
CA PHE A 422 27.50 31.86 7.84
C PHE A 422 26.64 30.64 8.11
N ARG A 423 26.37 29.85 7.07
CA ARG A 423 25.83 28.49 7.23
C ARG A 423 26.99 27.54 7.37
N LYS A 424 26.85 26.55 8.25
CA LYS A 424 27.85 25.50 8.40
C LYS A 424 28.19 24.82 7.06
N ALA A 425 27.18 24.45 6.28
CA ALA A 425 27.37 23.81 4.98
C ALA A 425 28.18 24.65 3.96
N ASP A 426 28.09 25.99 4.02
CA ASP A 426 28.89 26.87 3.15
C ASP A 426 30.37 26.92 3.62
N LEU A 427 30.62 26.71 4.91
CA LEU A 427 31.97 26.61 5.48
C LEU A 427 32.57 25.22 5.20
N ASP A 428 31.79 24.16 5.38
CA ASP A 428 32.17 22.76 5.10
C ASP A 428 32.61 22.64 3.63
N GLY A 429 31.80 23.11 2.68
CA GLY A 429 32.15 23.07 1.26
C GLY A 429 33.36 23.92 0.88
N PHE A 430 33.68 24.96 1.66
CA PHE A 430 34.92 25.72 1.48
C PHE A 430 36.13 24.97 2.04
N ALA A 431 36.01 24.34 3.21
CA ALA A 431 37.07 23.53 3.81
C ALA A 431 37.42 22.35 2.88
N ASP A 432 36.41 21.65 2.37
CA ASP A 432 36.58 20.51 1.46
C ASP A 432 37.24 20.90 0.12
N ALA A 433 37.06 22.14 -0.34
CA ALA A 433 37.66 22.62 -1.58
C ALA A 433 39.14 23.04 -1.43
N ILE A 434 39.62 23.27 -0.20
CA ILE A 434 40.98 23.78 0.07
C ILE A 434 41.87 22.72 0.72
N MET A 435 41.31 21.82 1.52
CA MET A 435 42.07 20.74 2.18
C MET A 435 42.79 19.77 1.20
N PRO A 436 42.34 19.52 -0.04
CA PRO A 436 43.10 18.69 -0.99
C PRO A 436 44.34 19.37 -1.59
N THR A 437 44.62 20.64 -1.27
CA THR A 437 45.75 21.40 -1.84
C THR A 437 46.89 21.66 -0.85
N LEU A 438 46.91 20.93 0.27
CA LEU A 438 47.89 21.07 1.35
C LEU A 438 48.65 19.77 1.69
N ASP A 439 48.57 18.75 0.84
CA ASP A 439 49.50 17.60 0.84
C ASP A 439 50.60 17.78 -0.22
#